data_AF-A0A2V9UDA8-F1
#
_entry.id   AF-A0A2V9UDA8-F1
#
_cell.length_a   1.000
_cell.length_b   1.000
_cell.length_c   1.000
_cell.angle_alpha   90.00
_cell.angle_beta   90.00
_cell.angle_gamma   90.00
#
_symmetry.space_group_name_H-M   'P 1'
#
loop_
_entity.id
_entity.type
_entity.pdbx_description
1 polymer ?
#
loop_
_entity_poly.entity_id
_entity_poly.type
_entity_poly.pdbx_seq_one_letter_code
_entity_poly.pdbx_strand_id
1 'polypeptide(L)'
;HFKWTDHEVKMAKDMQETFRAITEAAGGTYVTRSRPGDSPYGIADGGVIIHEVGTARMGADPKMSVMNGYCQAHDVKKLFVVDGAGLVTNPDKNPTLTILALSWRASEHLLDEARKGNL
;
A
#
# COMPACT_ATOMS: atom_id res chain seq x y z
N HIS A 1 15.51 -3.03 -3.04
CA HIS A 1 16.20 -2.18 -2.06
C HIS A 1 15.13 -1.42 -1.28
N PHE A 2 15.13 -1.48 0.05
CA PHE A 2 14.13 -0.85 0.90
C PHE A 2 14.85 -0.16 2.06
N LYS A 3 14.39 1.04 2.41
CA LYS A 3 14.90 1.81 3.55
C LYS A 3 13.83 2.80 3.99
N TRP A 4 13.60 2.89 5.30
CA TRP A 4 12.78 3.95 5.86
C TRP A 4 13.38 5.32 5.57
N THR A 5 12.54 6.26 5.15
CA THR A 5 12.93 7.66 5.03
C THR A 5 12.67 8.40 6.34
N ASP A 6 13.09 9.66 6.41
CA ASP A 6 12.80 10.53 7.55
C ASP A 6 11.29 10.74 7.76
N HIS A 7 10.47 10.61 6.71
CA HIS A 7 9.02 10.75 6.82
C HIS A 7 8.41 9.61 7.62
N GLU A 8 8.75 8.36 7.32
CA GLU A 8 8.22 7.21 8.06
C GLU A 8 8.70 7.20 9.51
N VAL A 9 9.96 7.60 9.76
CA VAL A 9 10.49 7.74 11.12
C VAL A 9 9.74 8.81 11.91
N LYS A 10 9.41 9.96 11.29
CA LYS A 10 8.61 11.02 11.92
C LYS A 10 7.17 10.57 12.17
N MET A 11 6.55 9.82 11.25
CA MET A 11 5.23 9.23 11.47
C MET A 11 5.23 8.24 12.63
N ALA A 12 6.27 7.42 12.77
CA ALA A 12 6.40 6.51 13.92
C ALA A 12 6.53 7.26 15.25
N LYS A 13 7.30 8.35 15.28
CA LYS A 13 7.37 9.24 16.45
C LYS A 13 5.99 9.81 16.81
N ASP A 14 5.33 10.43 15.84
CA ASP A 14 4.02 11.07 16.02
C ASP A 14 2.97 10.07 16.49
N MET A 15 2.99 8.85 15.94
CA MET A 15 2.15 7.74 16.37
C MET A 15 2.37 7.40 17.86
N GLN A 16 3.63 7.27 18.32
CA GLN A 16 3.94 6.97 19.72
C GLN A 16 3.50 8.11 20.67
N GLU A 17 3.72 9.36 20.28
CA GLU A 17 3.30 10.54 21.05
C GLU A 17 1.77 10.64 21.13
N THR A 18 1.08 10.38 20.02
CA THR A 18 -0.39 10.35 19.94
C THR A 18 -0.97 9.24 20.80
N PHE A 19 -0.44 8.01 20.72
CA PHE A 19 -0.91 6.90 21.56
C PHE A 19 -0.69 7.18 23.05
N ARG A 20 0.42 7.80 23.42
CA ARG A 20 0.64 8.25 24.80
C ARG A 20 -0.42 9.24 25.24
N ALA A 21 -0.63 10.31 24.48
CA ALA A 21 -1.59 11.35 24.82
C ALA A 21 -3.02 10.79 24.96
N ILE A 22 -3.46 9.93 24.04
CA ILE A 22 -4.78 9.28 24.10
C ILE A 22 -4.89 8.38 25.34
N THR A 23 -3.86 7.59 25.62
CA THR A 23 -3.86 6.64 26.76
C THR A 23 -3.94 7.39 28.09
N GLU A 24 -3.10 8.41 28.27
CA GLU A 24 -3.05 9.21 29.50
C GLU A 24 -4.32 10.03 29.70
N ALA A 25 -4.87 10.63 28.63
CA ALA A 25 -6.15 11.34 28.69
C ALA A 25 -7.31 10.42 29.08
N ALA A 26 -7.26 9.14 28.71
CA ALA A 26 -8.21 8.12 29.13
C ALA A 26 -7.99 7.61 30.57
N GLY A 27 -7.01 8.15 31.31
CA GLY A 27 -6.65 7.71 32.66
C GLY A 27 -5.80 6.43 32.71
N GLY A 28 -5.28 5.98 31.56
CA GLY A 28 -4.40 4.83 31.46
C GLY A 28 -2.92 5.19 31.62
N THR A 29 -2.10 4.17 31.84
CA THR A 29 -0.63 4.30 31.83
C THR A 29 -0.10 3.89 30.46
N TYR A 30 0.59 4.80 29.78
CA TYR A 30 1.25 4.48 28.52
C TYR A 30 2.40 3.48 28.72
N VAL A 31 2.39 2.39 27.94
CA VAL A 31 3.47 1.41 27.90
C VAL A 31 3.90 1.22 26.45
N THR A 32 5.21 1.23 26.20
CA THR A 32 5.78 0.97 24.87
C THR A 32 6.72 -0.22 24.90
N ARG A 33 6.75 -0.96 23.78
CA ARG A 33 7.72 -2.03 23.56
C ARG A 33 9.04 -1.50 22.99
N SER A 34 9.08 -0.24 22.54
CA SER A 34 10.27 0.40 21.98
C SER A 34 11.29 0.66 23.08
N ARG A 35 12.51 0.13 22.90
CA ARG A 35 13.64 0.28 23.81
C ARG A 35 14.74 1.15 23.18
N PRO A 36 15.57 1.83 23.98
CA PRO A 36 16.76 2.49 23.47
C PRO A 36 17.65 1.51 22.69
N GLY A 37 18.00 1.83 21.45
CA GLY A 37 18.77 0.97 20.55
C GLY A 37 17.94 0.17 19.54
N ASP A 38 16.62 0.13 19.68
CA ASP A 38 15.72 -0.39 18.64
C ASP A 38 15.71 0.53 17.40
N SER A 39 15.03 0.08 16.35
CA SER A 39 14.65 0.92 15.21
C SER A 39 14.02 2.26 15.68
N PRO A 40 14.27 3.39 15.00
CA PRO A 40 13.81 4.71 15.44
C PRO A 40 12.31 4.74 15.81
N TYR A 41 12.02 5.11 17.06
CA TYR A 41 10.66 5.14 17.62
C TYR A 41 9.88 3.81 17.51
N GLY A 42 10.61 2.68 17.44
CA GLY A 42 10.04 1.34 17.34
C GLY A 42 9.40 1.01 16.00
N ILE A 43 9.72 1.73 14.93
CA ILE A 43 9.22 1.39 13.59
C ILE A 43 9.70 -0.02 13.21
N ALA A 44 8.77 -0.90 12.84
CA ALA A 44 9.08 -2.28 12.51
C ALA A 44 10.01 -2.39 11.28
N ASP A 45 10.72 -3.52 11.19
CA ASP A 45 11.49 -3.83 9.99
C ASP A 45 10.58 -4.00 8.76
N GLY A 46 11.13 -3.72 7.59
CA GLY A 46 10.43 -3.91 6.32
C GLY A 46 9.94 -5.36 6.18
N GLY A 47 8.67 -5.50 5.79
CA GLY A 47 8.01 -6.78 5.52
C GLY A 47 7.46 -7.53 6.74
N VAL A 48 7.69 -7.04 7.96
CA VAL A 48 7.08 -7.62 9.16
C VAL A 48 5.56 -7.50 9.16
N ILE A 49 5.02 -6.46 8.54
CA ILE A 49 3.59 -6.14 8.51
C ILE A 49 2.82 -6.71 7.30
N ILE A 50 3.47 -7.49 6.43
CA ILE A 50 2.86 -8.23 5.30
C ILE A 50 1.96 -7.40 4.35
N HIS A 51 2.26 -6.12 4.17
CA HIS A 51 1.53 -5.18 3.31
C HIS A 51 2.42 -4.61 2.19
N GLU A 52 3.25 -5.45 1.57
CA GLU A 52 4.09 -5.06 0.44
C GLU A 52 3.25 -4.84 -0.83
N VAL A 53 3.39 -3.67 -1.44
CA VAL A 53 2.57 -3.24 -2.59
C VAL A 53 3.40 -2.43 -3.59
N GLY A 54 2.85 -2.18 -4.78
CA GLY A 54 3.40 -1.22 -5.75
C GLY A 54 4.54 -1.71 -6.65
N THR A 55 4.81 -3.02 -6.69
CA THR A 55 5.87 -3.62 -7.51
C THR A 55 5.59 -3.59 -9.01
N ALA A 56 4.33 -3.41 -9.43
CA ALA A 56 3.91 -3.28 -10.83
C ALA A 56 2.88 -2.14 -10.95
N ARG A 57 3.28 -0.93 -10.52
CA ARG A 57 2.35 0.20 -10.36
C ARG A 57 1.49 0.50 -11.58
N MET A 58 0.25 0.89 -11.32
CA MET A 58 -0.63 1.50 -12.32
C MET A 58 -0.17 2.92 -12.68
N GLY A 59 -0.50 3.37 -13.89
CA GLY A 59 -0.25 4.74 -14.34
C GLY A 59 -0.74 4.99 -15.77
N ALA A 60 -0.83 6.26 -16.15
CA ALA A 60 -1.27 6.64 -17.50
C ALA A 60 -0.13 6.56 -18.54
N ASP A 61 1.13 6.69 -18.10
CA ASP A 61 2.30 6.66 -18.98
C ASP A 61 2.92 5.24 -18.99
N PRO A 62 2.93 4.52 -20.13
CA PRO A 62 3.54 3.20 -20.24
C PRO A 62 5.05 3.20 -20.03
N LYS A 63 5.73 4.36 -20.11
CA LYS A 63 7.16 4.48 -19.81
C LYS A 63 7.45 4.54 -18.31
N MET A 64 6.44 4.86 -17.49
CA MET A 64 6.58 5.09 -16.06
C MET A 64 5.79 4.10 -15.20
N SER A 65 4.94 3.27 -15.82
CA SER A 65 4.05 2.32 -15.16
C SER A 65 3.94 1.01 -15.94
N VAL A 66 3.63 -0.08 -15.25
CA VAL A 66 3.49 -1.41 -15.86
C VAL A 66 2.08 -1.62 -16.40
N MET A 67 1.10 -1.05 -15.70
CA MET A 67 -0.32 -1.21 -16.01
C MET A 67 -1.03 0.12 -16.17
N ASN A 68 -2.12 0.13 -16.92
CA ASN A 68 -3.04 1.25 -16.98
C ASN A 68 -3.93 1.31 -15.71
N GLY A 69 -4.87 2.27 -15.68
CA GLY A 69 -5.79 2.45 -14.55
C GLY A 69 -6.79 1.31 -14.32
N TYR A 70 -6.82 0.27 -15.16
CA TYR A 70 -7.70 -0.89 -15.05
C TYR A 70 -6.96 -2.19 -14.72
N CYS A 71 -5.73 -2.09 -14.19
CA CYS A 71 -4.89 -3.25 -13.91
C CYS A 71 -4.53 -4.07 -15.17
N GLN A 72 -4.61 -3.48 -16.35
CA GLN A 72 -4.23 -4.09 -17.63
C GLN A 72 -2.79 -3.70 -17.97
N ALA A 73 -1.96 -4.66 -18.37
CA ALA A 73 -0.60 -4.39 -18.81
C ALA A 73 -0.59 -3.51 -20.07
N HIS A 74 0.30 -2.52 -20.12
CA HIS A 74 0.43 -1.66 -21.30
C HIS A 74 0.94 -2.42 -22.53
N ASP A 75 1.87 -3.35 -22.34
CA ASP A 75 2.53 -4.07 -23.43
C ASP A 75 1.73 -5.26 -23.96
N VAL A 76 0.77 -5.79 -23.18
CA VAL A 76 0.03 -7.01 -23.50
C VAL A 76 -1.46 -6.82 -23.24
N LYS A 77 -2.22 -6.64 -24.32
CA LYS A 77 -3.65 -6.30 -24.28
C LYS A 77 -4.52 -7.24 -23.45
N LYS A 78 -4.20 -8.54 -23.43
CA LYS A 78 -4.99 -9.59 -22.73
C LYS A 78 -4.44 -9.95 -21.35
N LEU A 79 -3.48 -9.20 -20.82
CA LEU A 79 -2.84 -9.47 -19.54
C LEU A 79 -3.33 -8.46 -18.49
N PHE A 80 -3.83 -8.99 -17.38
CA PHE A 80 -4.29 -8.22 -16.22
C PHE A 80 -3.61 -8.73 -14.95
N VAL A 81 -3.26 -7.83 -14.02
CA VAL A 81 -2.67 -8.18 -12.71
C VAL A 81 -3.51 -7.54 -11.60
N VAL A 82 -4.22 -8.37 -10.85
CA VAL A 82 -5.25 -7.95 -9.89
C VAL A 82 -4.87 -8.29 -8.45
N ASP A 83 -3.78 -7.68 -7.97
CA ASP A 83 -3.25 -7.83 -6.62
C ASP A 83 -2.75 -6.48 -6.03
N GLY A 84 -1.91 -6.53 -4.98
CA GLY A 84 -1.31 -5.34 -4.38
C GLY A 84 -0.25 -4.63 -5.23
N ALA A 85 0.26 -5.26 -6.30
CA ALA A 85 1.35 -4.72 -7.11
C ALA A 85 0.97 -3.43 -7.84
N GLY A 86 -0.32 -3.24 -8.16
CA GLY A 86 -0.83 -2.08 -8.89
C GLY A 86 -0.93 -0.78 -8.07
N LEU A 87 -0.84 -0.84 -6.75
CA LEU A 87 -0.99 0.35 -5.89
C LEU A 87 0.16 1.35 -6.10
N VAL A 88 -0.17 2.63 -6.27
CA VAL A 88 0.81 3.70 -6.50
C VAL A 88 1.35 4.34 -5.22
N THR A 89 0.65 4.11 -4.11
CA THR A 89 0.99 4.57 -2.76
C THR A 89 0.70 3.47 -1.76
N ASN A 90 1.44 3.45 -0.66
CA ASN A 90 1.08 2.59 0.46
C ASN A 90 -0.24 3.07 1.08
N PRO A 91 -1.24 2.19 1.33
CA PRO A 91 -2.49 2.62 1.92
C PRO A 91 -2.35 2.88 3.44
N ASP A 92 -3.17 3.80 3.97
CA ASP A 92 -3.22 4.08 5.42
C ASP A 92 -3.68 2.86 6.24
N LYS A 93 -4.56 2.03 5.64
CA LYS A 93 -5.11 0.80 6.23
C LYS A 93 -4.74 -0.42 5.38
N ASN A 94 -5.06 -1.61 5.90
CA ASN A 94 -4.78 -2.88 5.26
C ASN A 94 -5.27 -2.89 3.79
N PRO A 95 -4.43 -3.32 2.83
CA PRO A 95 -4.69 -3.13 1.40
C PRO A 95 -5.78 -4.04 0.84
N THR A 96 -6.15 -5.13 1.53
CA THR A 96 -6.97 -6.21 0.98
C THR A 96 -8.30 -5.75 0.39
N LEU A 97 -9.03 -4.85 1.08
CA LEU A 97 -10.30 -4.33 0.56
C LEU A 97 -10.11 -3.49 -0.70
N THR A 98 -9.04 -2.69 -0.76
CA THR A 98 -8.68 -1.92 -1.95
C THR A 98 -8.29 -2.86 -3.09
N ILE A 99 -7.53 -3.92 -2.81
CA ILE A 99 -7.18 -4.94 -3.80
C ILE A 99 -8.46 -5.56 -4.39
N LEU A 100 -9.40 -6.00 -3.55
CA LEU A 100 -10.68 -6.57 -4.01
C LEU A 100 -11.48 -5.58 -4.85
N ALA A 101 -11.54 -4.30 -4.47
CA ALA A 101 -12.22 -3.27 -5.24
C ALA A 101 -11.56 -3.06 -6.63
N LEU A 102 -10.23 -3.07 -6.70
CA LEU A 102 -9.48 -2.97 -7.96
C LEU A 102 -9.66 -4.22 -8.82
N SER A 103 -9.65 -5.41 -8.24
CA SER A 103 -9.91 -6.68 -8.92
C SER A 103 -11.31 -6.69 -9.54
N TRP A 104 -12.33 -6.20 -8.82
CA TRP A 104 -13.69 -6.06 -9.33
C TRP A 104 -13.72 -5.11 -10.53
N ARG A 105 -13.19 -3.89 -10.38
CA ARG A 105 -13.16 -2.89 -11.46
C ARG A 105 -12.44 -3.39 -12.70
N ALA A 106 -11.31 -4.08 -12.53
CA ALA A 106 -10.55 -4.68 -13.63
C ALA A 106 -11.35 -5.77 -14.34
N SER A 107 -12.11 -6.58 -13.59
CA SER A 107 -12.97 -7.63 -14.14
C SER A 107 -14.12 -7.06 -14.98
N GLU A 108 -14.78 -6.00 -14.51
CA GLU A 108 -15.82 -5.31 -15.28
C GLU A 108 -15.25 -4.72 -16.58
N HIS A 109 -14.09 -4.04 -16.50
CA HIS A 109 -13.42 -3.51 -17.67
C HIS A 109 -13.03 -4.60 -18.68
N LEU A 110 -12.47 -5.72 -18.19
CA LEU A 110 -12.12 -6.87 -19.03
C LEU A 110 -13.33 -7.41 -19.78
N LEU A 111 -14.45 -7.61 -19.08
CA LEU A 111 -15.68 -8.13 -19.69
C LEU A 111 -16.24 -7.17 -20.76
N ASP A 112 -16.25 -5.88 -20.47
CA ASP A 112 -16.75 -4.88 -21.40
C ASP A 112 -15.89 -4.76 -22.66
N GLU A 113 -14.57 -4.75 -22.52
CA GLU A 113 -13.66 -4.68 -23.66
C GLU A 113 -13.66 -5.98 -24.47
N ALA A 114 -13.78 -7.14 -23.82
CA ALA A 114 -13.96 -8.43 -24.51
C ALA A 114 -15.25 -8.43 -25.35
N ARG A 115 -16.38 -7.97 -24.80
CA ARG A 115 -17.66 -7.87 -25.53
C ARG A 115 -17.61 -6.95 -26.75
N LYS A 116 -16.78 -5.90 -26.69
CA LYS A 116 -16.56 -4.97 -27.81
C LYS A 116 -15.59 -5.51 -28.87
N GLY A 117 -14.94 -6.66 -28.64
CA GLY A 117 -13.87 -7.16 -29.50
C GLY A 117 -12.56 -6.37 -29.36
N ASN A 118 -12.42 -5.61 -28.28
CA ASN A 118 -11.24 -4.81 -27.98
C ASN A 118 -10.15 -5.61 -27.28
N LEU A 119 -10.36 -6.86 -26.90
CA LEU A 119 -9.30 -7.70 -26.30
C LEU A 119 -8.80 -8.77 -27.26
#